data_AF-A0A3A4PUH2-F1
#
_entry.id   AF-A0A3A4PUH2-F1
#
_cell.length_a   1.000
_cell.length_b   1.000
_cell.length_c   1.000
_cell.angle_alpha   90.00
_cell.angle_beta   90.00
_cell.angle_gamma   90.00
#
_symmetry.space_group_name_H-M   'P 1'
#
loop_
_entity.id
_entity.type
_entity.pdbx_description
1 polymer ?
#
loop_
_entity_poly.entity_id
_entity_poly.type
_entity_poly.pdbx_seq_one_letter_code
_entity_poly.pdbx_strand_id
1 'polypeptide(L)'
;MPYDDPDPSDPMTLHGVGVETAGDEAIYEMAACFIEEYVRLGFDADRILRLFHTRGYAGPALALHRLGEERIRELIVEAFALRGARDRRRSAAVASADVSLSVLDPAD
;
A
#
# COMPACT_ATOMS: atom_id res chain seq x y z
N MET A 1 0.30 28.84 25.38
CA MET A 1 -0.87 28.12 24.86
C MET A 1 -0.89 26.72 25.49
N PRO A 2 -1.94 26.36 26.24
CA PRO A 2 -2.18 24.97 26.62
C PRO A 2 -2.32 24.10 25.36
N TYR A 3 -1.92 22.83 25.42
CA TYR A 3 -1.95 21.92 24.27
C TYR A 3 -3.38 21.67 23.72
N ASP A 4 -4.40 21.80 24.58
CA ASP A 4 -5.79 21.44 24.27
C ASP A 4 -6.69 22.63 23.85
N ASP A 5 -6.11 23.81 23.60
CA ASP A 5 -6.87 25.02 23.22
C ASP A 5 -6.40 25.53 21.84
N PRO A 6 -6.94 24.96 20.75
CA PRO A 6 -6.52 25.32 19.39
C PRO A 6 -6.94 26.75 19.05
N ASP A 7 -5.95 27.61 18.77
CA ASP A 7 -6.16 28.99 18.32
C ASP A 7 -6.46 29.02 16.81
N PRO A 8 -7.67 29.46 16.39
CA PRO A 8 -8.05 29.51 14.98
C PRO A 8 -7.24 30.53 14.15
N SER A 9 -6.45 31.39 14.79
CA SER A 9 -5.56 32.34 14.14
C SER A 9 -4.10 31.87 14.06
N ASP A 10 -3.76 30.71 14.64
CA ASP A 10 -2.39 30.17 14.59
C ASP A 10 -2.04 29.69 13.17
N PRO A 11 -1.07 30.33 12.48
CA PRO A 11 -0.66 29.94 11.14
C PRO A 11 0.04 28.56 11.08
N MET A 12 0.45 28.01 12.22
CA MET A 12 1.07 26.69 12.31
C MET A 12 0.06 25.57 12.59
N THR A 13 -1.23 25.89 12.74
CA THR A 13 -2.28 24.88 12.87
C THR A 13 -2.38 24.04 11.61
N LEU A 14 -2.40 22.71 11.76
CA LEU A 14 -2.62 21.80 10.65
C LEU A 14 -4.06 21.87 10.17
N HIS A 15 -4.26 22.37 8.95
CA HIS A 15 -5.55 22.34 8.26
C HIS A 15 -5.57 21.22 7.22
N GLY A 16 -6.32 20.15 7.51
CA GLY A 16 -6.63 19.13 6.51
C GLY A 16 -7.73 19.60 5.57
N VAL A 17 -7.50 19.49 4.26
CA VAL A 17 -8.54 19.73 3.24
C VAL A 17 -8.77 18.42 2.51
N GLY A 18 -10.02 17.93 2.53
CA GLY A 18 -10.42 16.79 1.71
C GLY A 18 -10.52 17.21 0.25
N VAL A 19 -9.83 16.50 -0.64
CA VAL A 19 -10.03 16.62 -2.09
C VAL A 19 -10.96 15.50 -2.51
N GLU A 20 -12.16 15.85 -2.98
CA GLU A 20 -13.12 14.87 -3.46
C GLU A 20 -12.63 14.26 -4.77
N THR A 21 -12.66 12.93 -4.85
CA THR A 21 -12.37 12.18 -6.07
C THR A 21 -13.64 11.49 -6.54
N ALA A 22 -13.91 11.50 -7.84
CA ALA A 22 -15.04 10.79 -8.40
C ALA A 22 -14.76 9.27 -8.39
N GLY A 23 -15.63 8.51 -7.73
CA GLY A 23 -15.52 7.04 -7.66
C GLY A 23 -14.29 6.55 -6.91
N ASP A 24 -13.97 5.28 -7.11
CA ASP A 24 -12.87 4.60 -6.39
C ASP A 24 -11.54 4.56 -7.18
N GLU A 25 -11.41 5.34 -8.25
CA GLU A 25 -10.22 5.35 -9.11
C GLU A 25 -8.94 5.70 -8.33
N ALA A 26 -9.00 6.71 -7.47
CA ALA A 26 -7.86 7.08 -6.62
C ALA A 26 -7.48 5.96 -5.63
N ILE A 27 -8.47 5.18 -5.16
CA ILE A 27 -8.24 4.04 -4.28
C ILE A 27 -7.62 2.87 -5.06
N TYR A 28 -8.07 2.66 -6.29
CA TYR A 28 -7.49 1.67 -7.21
C TYR A 28 -6.01 1.96 -7.49
N GLU A 29 -5.68 3.17 -7.92
CA GLU A 29 -4.30 3.58 -8.19
C GLU A 29 -3.41 3.49 -6.94
N MET A 30 -3.95 3.87 -5.77
CA MET A 30 -3.26 3.71 -4.49
C MET A 30 -2.98 2.23 -4.17
N ALA A 31 -3.97 1.35 -4.34
CA ALA A 31 -3.81 -0.09 -4.11
C ALA A 31 -2.76 -0.71 -5.03
N ALA A 32 -2.81 -0.38 -6.32
CA ALA A 32 -1.83 -0.80 -7.31
C ALA A 32 -0.42 -0.35 -6.91
N CYS A 33 -0.26 0.91 -6.48
CA CYS A 33 1.02 1.45 -6.03
C CYS A 33 1.60 0.67 -4.83
N PHE A 34 0.79 0.37 -3.80
CA PHE A 34 1.24 -0.43 -2.66
C PHE A 34 1.73 -1.81 -3.12
N ILE A 35 0.92 -2.51 -3.92
CA ILE A 35 1.24 -3.85 -4.43
C ILE A 35 2.56 -3.82 -5.21
N GLU A 36 2.72 -2.90 -6.15
CA GLU A 36 3.94 -2.80 -6.94
C GLU A 36 5.19 -2.59 -6.09
N GLU A 37 5.09 -1.77 -5.04
CA GLU A 37 6.21 -1.51 -4.14
C GLU A 37 6.65 -2.78 -3.41
N TYR A 38 5.72 -3.52 -2.82
CA TYR A 38 6.06 -4.75 -2.11
C TYR A 38 6.53 -5.87 -3.05
N VAL A 39 6.04 -5.92 -4.30
CA VAL A 39 6.62 -6.78 -5.36
C VAL A 39 8.07 -6.39 -5.67
N ARG A 40 8.42 -5.09 -5.65
CA ARG A 40 9.82 -4.64 -5.85
C ARG A 40 10.71 -5.03 -4.67
N LEU A 41 10.16 -4.99 -3.45
CA LEU A 41 10.84 -5.42 -2.22
C LEU A 41 10.96 -6.94 -2.05
N GLY A 42 10.40 -7.73 -2.98
CA GLY A 42 10.57 -9.18 -3.04
C GLY A 42 9.51 -9.98 -2.29
N PHE A 43 8.40 -9.36 -1.90
CA PHE A 43 7.31 -10.05 -1.22
C PHE A 43 6.58 -10.96 -2.21
N ASP A 44 6.11 -12.10 -1.73
CA ASP A 44 5.21 -12.97 -2.47
C ASP A 44 3.75 -12.47 -2.42
N ALA A 45 2.89 -13.08 -3.25
CA ALA A 45 1.49 -12.68 -3.37
C ALA A 45 0.71 -12.79 -2.05
N ASP A 46 0.97 -13.84 -1.26
CA ASP A 46 0.25 -14.08 -0.01
C ASP A 46 0.65 -13.07 1.07
N ARG A 47 1.94 -12.72 1.16
CA ARG A 47 2.44 -11.70 2.09
C ARG A 47 1.93 -10.31 1.72
N ILE A 48 1.81 -10.01 0.42
CA ILE A 48 1.18 -8.77 -0.04
C ILE A 48 -0.29 -8.76 0.34
N LEU A 49 -1.04 -9.84 0.10
CA LEU A 49 -2.46 -9.89 0.46
C LEU A 49 -2.67 -9.73 1.97
N ARG A 50 -1.83 -10.37 2.81
CA ARG A 50 -1.89 -10.19 4.28
C ARG A 50 -1.78 -8.73 4.69
N LEU A 51 -0.98 -7.93 3.99
CA LEU A 51 -0.79 -6.49 4.23
C LEU A 51 -2.12 -5.72 4.18
N PHE A 52 -3.07 -6.14 3.35
CA PHE A 52 -4.41 -5.54 3.23
C PHE A 52 -5.34 -5.92 4.38
N HIS A 53 -5.07 -7.02 5.08
CA HIS A 53 -5.83 -7.47 6.26
C HIS A 53 -5.19 -7.05 7.59
N THR A 54 -3.91 -6.71 7.59
CA THR A 54 -3.16 -6.41 8.81
C THR A 54 -3.58 -5.07 9.43
N ARG A 55 -3.98 -5.13 10.69
CA ARG A 55 -4.31 -3.94 11.50
C ARG A 55 -3.08 -3.02 11.61
N GLY A 56 -3.29 -1.73 11.36
CA GLY A 56 -2.22 -0.71 11.37
C GLY A 56 -1.89 -0.18 9.96
N TYR A 57 -2.26 -0.91 8.91
CA TYR A 57 -2.12 -0.47 7.52
C TYR A 57 -3.42 0.16 7.01
N ALA A 58 -3.67 1.41 7.42
CA ALA A 58 -4.94 2.09 7.13
C ALA A 58 -5.23 2.25 5.62
N GLY A 59 -4.22 2.56 4.80
CA GLY A 59 -4.37 2.67 3.34
C GLY A 59 -4.76 1.35 2.68
N PRO A 60 -3.98 0.27 2.86
CA PRO A 60 -4.34 -1.06 2.37
C PRO A 60 -5.70 -1.55 2.88
N ALA A 61 -6.00 -1.37 4.17
CA ALA A 61 -7.30 -1.74 4.73
C ALA A 61 -8.47 -0.97 4.09
N LEU A 62 -8.29 0.34 3.82
CA LEU A 62 -9.27 1.15 3.09
C LEU A 62 -9.47 0.63 1.67
N ALA A 63 -8.39 0.32 0.96
CA ALA A 63 -8.46 -0.23 -0.39
C ALA A 63 -9.20 -1.57 -0.44
N LEU A 64 -8.91 -2.47 0.49
CA LEU A 64 -9.61 -3.75 0.61
C LEU A 64 -11.11 -3.54 0.85
N HIS A 65 -11.48 -2.61 1.73
CA HIS A 65 -12.88 -2.31 2.05
C HIS A 65 -13.65 -1.71 0.86
N ARG A 66 -13.02 -0.84 0.08
CA ARG A 66 -13.66 -0.15 -1.05
C ARG A 66 -13.71 -1.00 -2.31
N LEU A 67 -12.61 -1.69 -2.65
CA LEU A 67 -12.46 -2.41 -3.91
C LEU A 67 -12.85 -3.90 -3.81
N GLY A 68 -12.78 -4.46 -2.60
CA GLY A 68 -12.99 -5.89 -2.36
C GLY A 68 -11.75 -6.74 -2.63
N GLU A 69 -11.70 -7.90 -1.97
CA GLU A 69 -10.53 -8.79 -1.96
C GLU A 69 -10.22 -9.42 -3.33
N GLU A 70 -11.25 -9.71 -4.13
CA GLU A 70 -11.09 -10.24 -5.49
C GLU A 70 -10.31 -9.26 -6.36
N ARG A 71 -10.67 -7.97 -6.33
CA ARG A 71 -9.98 -6.92 -7.08
C ARG A 71 -8.53 -6.73 -6.62
N ILE A 72 -8.27 -6.84 -5.32
CA ILE A 72 -6.90 -6.80 -4.79
C ILE A 72 -6.09 -7.99 -5.31
N ARG A 73 -6.66 -9.20 -5.35
CA ARG A 73 -5.97 -10.37 -5.91
C ARG A 73 -5.64 -10.21 -7.39
N GLU A 74 -6.56 -9.67 -8.18
CA GLU A 74 -6.31 -9.36 -9.60
C GLU A 74 -5.12 -8.41 -9.76
N LEU A 75 -5.11 -7.30 -9.01
CA LEU A 75 -4.02 -6.33 -9.02
C LEU A 75 -2.66 -6.97 -8.64
N ILE A 76 -2.64 -7.88 -7.66
CA ILE A 76 -1.43 -8.62 -7.30
C ILE A 76 -0.93 -9.46 -8.48
N VAL A 77 -1.82 -10.21 -9.13
CA VAL A 77 -1.48 -11.03 -10.30
C VAL A 77 -0.94 -10.16 -11.44
N GLU A 78 -1.60 -9.04 -11.73
CA GLU A 78 -1.17 -8.08 -12.75
C GLU A 78 0.24 -7.53 -12.47
N ALA A 79 0.53 -7.15 -11.22
CA ALA A 79 1.83 -6.63 -10.81
C ALA A 79 2.97 -7.65 -11.01
N PHE A 80 2.74 -8.93 -10.67
CA PHE A 80 3.73 -9.99 -10.92
C PHE A 80 3.93 -10.27 -12.41
N ALA A 81 2.86 -10.24 -13.21
CA ALA A 81 2.95 -10.42 -14.66
C ALA A 81 3.78 -9.30 -15.33
N LEU A 82 3.57 -8.05 -14.91
CA LEU A 82 4.36 -6.89 -15.35
C LEU A 82 5.84 -7.02 -14.97
N ARG A 83 6.15 -7.61 -13.82
CA ARG A 83 7.53 -7.90 -13.39
C ARG A 83 8.18 -8.96 -14.27
N GLY A 84 7.52 -10.06 -14.62
CA GLY A 84 8.10 -11.13 -15.46
C GLY A 84 8.66 -10.67 -16.82
N ALA A 85 8.17 -9.54 -17.36
CA ALA A 85 8.69 -8.87 -18.55
C ALA A 85 9.85 -7.90 -18.27
N ARG A 86 9.89 -7.29 -17.08
CA ARG A 86 10.90 -6.30 -16.65
C ARG A 86 12.09 -6.93 -15.91
N ASP A 87 11.89 -8.01 -15.18
CA ASP A 87 12.92 -8.69 -14.37
C ASP A 87 13.95 -9.41 -15.26
N ARG A 88 13.53 -9.96 -16.40
CA ARG A 88 14.45 -10.44 -17.45
C ARG A 88 15.49 -9.40 -17.90
N ARG A 89 15.19 -8.10 -17.77
CA ARG A 89 16.14 -7.00 -18.07
C ARG A 89 16.94 -6.54 -16.86
N ARG A 90 16.47 -6.82 -15.62
CA ARG A 90 17.00 -6.26 -14.36
C ARG A 90 17.77 -7.27 -13.50
N SER A 91 17.57 -8.57 -13.67
CA SER A 91 18.33 -9.64 -12.98
C SER A 91 19.84 -9.60 -13.24
N ALA A 92 20.32 -8.71 -14.10
CA ALA A 92 21.73 -8.41 -14.27
C ALA A 92 22.33 -7.47 -13.20
N ALA A 93 21.55 -6.79 -12.35
CA ALA A 93 22.05 -5.63 -11.59
C ALA A 93 21.89 -5.62 -10.07
N VAL A 94 20.85 -6.19 -9.45
CA VAL A 94 20.65 -6.01 -7.99
C VAL A 94 20.04 -7.26 -7.35
N ALA A 95 20.89 -8.08 -6.75
CA ALA A 95 20.46 -9.18 -5.89
C ALA A 95 20.45 -8.72 -4.42
N SER A 96 19.42 -9.17 -3.69
CA SER A 96 19.36 -9.29 -2.23
C SER A 96 19.13 -8.01 -1.42
N ALA A 97 17.86 -7.74 -1.14
CA ALA A 97 17.41 -7.22 0.15
C ALA A 97 15.93 -7.61 0.33
N ASP A 98 15.69 -8.79 0.90
CA ASP A 98 14.35 -9.17 1.34
C ASP A 98 14.04 -8.36 2.62
N VAL A 99 13.08 -7.45 2.53
CA VAL A 99 12.68 -6.62 3.67
C VAL A 99 11.79 -7.46 4.58
N SER A 100 12.20 -7.64 5.84
CA SER A 100 11.38 -8.37 6.81
C SER A 100 10.37 -7.45 7.51
N LEU A 101 9.09 -7.82 7.45
CA LEU A 101 8.00 -7.22 8.22
C LEU A 101 7.34 -8.31 9.07
N SER A 102 7.76 -8.43 10.33
CA SER A 102 7.32 -9.52 11.22
C SER A 102 5.83 -9.54 11.52
N VAL A 103 5.15 -8.40 11.39
CA VAL A 103 3.68 -8.28 11.53
C VAL A 103 2.91 -9.03 10.42
N LEU A 104 3.59 -9.47 9.37
CA LEU A 104 3.01 -10.18 8.22
C LEU A 104 3.43 -11.66 8.18
N ASP A 105 4.18 -12.12 9.16
CA ASP A 105 4.55 -13.52 9.26
C ASP A 105 3.31 -14.33 9.70
N PRO A 106 3.12 -15.56 9.20
CA PRO A 106 2.01 -16.39 9.63
C PRO A 106 2.10 -16.61 11.14
N ALA A 107 0.96 -16.52 11.84
CA ALA A 107 0.90 -16.91 13.24
C ALA A 107 1.14 -18.43 13.33
N ASP A 108 2.11 -18.83 14.17
CA ASP A 108 2.38 -20.25 14.51
C ASP A 108 1.15 -20.95 15.09
#